data_AF-A0A661EKP5-F1
#
_entry.id   AF-A0A661EKP5-F1
#
_cell.length_a   1.000
_cell.length_b   1.000
_cell.length_c   1.000
_cell.angle_alpha   90.00
_cell.angle_beta   90.00
_cell.angle_gamma   90.00
#
_symmetry.space_group_name_H-M   'P 1'
#
loop_
_entity.id
_entity.type
_entity.pdbx_description
1 polymer ?
#
loop_
_entity_poly.entity_id
_entity_poly.type
_entity_poly.pdbx_seq_one_letter_code
_entity_poly.pdbx_strand_id
1 'polypeptide(L)'
;NNHNKPMAKVVERSGVAFTLHDLRRTFITIAESLDISAYALKRLLNHKMTNDVTAGYIITDVERLREPMQRITEFFVRKLTNG
;
A
#
# COMPACT_ATOMS: atom_id res chain seq x y z
N ASN A 1 7.34 19.52 17.65
CA ASN A 1 8.05 18.27 17.30
C ASN A 1 7.80 18.00 15.81
N ASN A 2 8.79 18.22 14.93
CA ASN A 2 8.58 18.23 13.47
C ASN A 2 8.71 16.80 12.90
N HIS A 3 7.59 16.11 12.73
CA HIS A 3 7.51 14.74 12.21
C HIS A 3 7.92 14.63 10.72
N ASN A 4 8.13 15.75 10.01
CA ASN A 4 8.42 15.77 8.57
C ASN A 4 9.91 15.74 8.21
N LYS A 5 10.82 15.69 9.19
CA LYS A 5 12.28 15.69 8.92
C LYS A 5 12.75 14.58 7.97
N PRO A 6 12.28 13.32 8.07
CA PRO A 6 12.67 12.27 7.13
C PRO A 6 12.14 12.54 5.71
N MET A 7 10.89 13.00 5.60
CA MET A 7 10.27 13.32 4.31
C MET A 7 11.01 14.43 3.60
N ALA A 8 11.36 15.51 4.30
CA ALA A 8 12.13 16.61 3.74
C ALA A 8 13.47 16.13 3.14
N LYS A 9 14.17 15.24 3.84
CA LYS A 9 15.44 14.66 3.36
C LYS A 9 15.26 13.79 2.11
N VAL A 10 14.17 13.03 2.02
CA VAL A 10 13.88 12.21 0.83
C VAL A 10 13.48 13.09 -0.35
N VAL A 11 12.66 14.12 -0.12
CA VAL A 11 12.29 15.12 -1.14
C VAL A 11 13.54 15.83 -1.68
N GLU A 12 14.42 16.29 -0.79
CA GLU A 12 15.68 16.95 -1.16
C GLU A 12 16.58 16.03 -2.02
N ARG A 13 16.70 14.76 -1.65
CA ARG A 13 17.56 13.80 -2.36
C ARG A 13 16.97 13.29 -3.69
N SER A 14 15.65 13.15 -3.75
CA SER A 14 14.96 12.62 -4.94
C SER A 14 14.57 13.71 -5.93
N GLY A 15 14.51 14.98 -5.50
CA GLY A 15 13.95 16.08 -6.30
C GLY A 15 12.43 16.00 -6.49
N VAL A 16 11.76 15.04 -5.84
CA VAL A 16 10.31 14.82 -5.97
C VAL A 16 9.62 15.28 -4.69
N ALA A 17 8.69 16.21 -4.80
CA ALA A 17 7.84 16.64 -3.69
C ALA A 17 6.64 15.69 -3.53
N PHE A 18 6.47 15.10 -2.34
CA PHE A 18 5.36 14.18 -2.05
C PHE A 18 5.02 14.15 -0.56
N THR A 19 3.83 13.66 -0.24
CA THR A 19 3.36 13.41 1.12
C THR A 19 3.21 11.92 1.40
N LEU A 20 3.04 11.54 2.68
CA LEU A 20 2.72 10.15 3.05
C LEU A 20 1.39 9.68 2.45
N HIS A 21 0.44 10.59 2.21
CA HIS A 21 -0.81 10.25 1.54
C HIS A 21 -0.60 9.87 0.08
N ASP A 22 0.37 10.50 -0.59
CA ASP A 22 0.68 10.17 -1.98
C ASP A 22 1.29 8.76 -2.07
N LEU A 23 2.14 8.38 -1.10
CA LEU A 23 2.61 6.99 -0.99
C LEU A 23 1.46 6.00 -0.81
N ARG A 24 0.51 6.31 0.08
CA ARG A 24 -0.69 5.46 0.29
C ARG A 24 -1.54 5.35 -0.99
N ARG A 25 -1.75 6.47 -1.70
CA ARG A 25 -2.51 6.47 -2.96
C ARG A 25 -1.79 5.64 -4.02
N THR A 26 -0.48 5.80 -4.18
CA THR A 26 0.32 4.99 -5.11
C THR A 26 0.20 3.49 -4.79
N PHE A 27 0.27 3.12 -3.51
CA PHE A 27 0.07 1.73 -3.08
C PHE A 27 -1.32 1.19 -3.46
N ILE A 28 -2.38 1.97 -3.20
CA ILE A 28 -3.76 1.62 -3.57
C ILE A 28 -3.89 1.45 -5.09
N THR A 29 -3.44 2.43 -5.87
CA THR A 29 -3.55 2.41 -7.33
C THR A 29 -2.84 1.21 -7.94
N ILE A 30 -1.66 0.84 -7.41
CA ILE A 30 -0.94 -0.35 -7.88
C ILE A 30 -1.67 -1.63 -7.49
N ALA A 31 -2.17 -1.74 -6.26
CA ALA A 31 -2.92 -2.91 -5.83
C ALA A 31 -4.18 -3.13 -6.68
N GLU A 32 -4.92 -2.06 -6.97
CA GLU A 32 -6.09 -2.10 -7.87
C GLU A 32 -5.68 -2.51 -9.29
N SER A 33 -4.56 -2.00 -9.82
CA SER A 33 -4.05 -2.40 -11.15
C SER A 33 -3.61 -3.87 -11.24
N LEU A 34 -3.40 -4.53 -10.09
CA LEU A 34 -3.07 -5.94 -9.98
C LEU A 34 -4.31 -6.80 -9.67
N ASP A 35 -5.53 -6.24 -9.75
CA ASP A 35 -6.77 -6.94 -9.43
C ASP A 35 -6.77 -7.57 -8.02
N ILE A 36 -6.09 -6.94 -7.06
CA ILE A 36 -6.11 -7.38 -5.66
C ILE A 36 -7.46 -7.03 -5.04
N SER A 37 -8.08 -7.99 -4.37
CA SER A 37 -9.39 -7.77 -3.75
C SER A 37 -9.39 -6.57 -2.81
N ALA A 38 -10.45 -5.74 -2.89
CA ALA A 38 -10.61 -4.55 -2.06
C ALA A 38 -10.55 -4.86 -0.55
N TYR A 39 -10.96 -6.07 -0.14
CA TYR A 39 -10.87 -6.52 1.24
C TYR A 39 -9.43 -6.81 1.67
N ALA A 40 -8.64 -7.51 0.86
CA ALA A 40 -7.21 -7.69 1.12
C ALA A 40 -6.50 -6.33 1.18
N LEU A 41 -6.81 -5.42 0.25
CA LEU A 41 -6.24 -4.07 0.23
C LEU A 41 -6.59 -3.26 1.49
N LYS A 42 -7.86 -3.24 1.91
CA LYS A 42 -8.28 -2.59 3.16
C LYS A 42 -7.51 -3.12 4.37
N ARG A 43 -7.24 -4.43 4.42
CA ARG A 43 -6.48 -5.07 5.49
C ARG A 43 -5.00 -4.70 5.46
N LEU A 44 -4.37 -4.70 4.28
CA LEU A 44 -2.97 -4.25 4.10
C LEU A 44 -2.77 -2.78 4.55
N LEU A 45 -3.81 -1.96 4.39
CA LEU A 45 -3.82 -0.55 4.81
C LEU A 45 -4.22 -0.35 6.28
N ASN A 46 -4.50 -1.43 7.02
CA ASN A 46 -5.03 -1.40 8.39
C ASN A 46 -6.31 -0.56 8.52
N HIS A 47 -7.16 -0.54 7.49
CA HIS A 47 -8.42 0.19 7.53
C HIS A 47 -9.44 -0.52 8.44
N LYS A 48 -10.17 0.29 9.22
CA LYS A 48 -11.24 -0.19 10.09
C LYS A 48 -12.43 -0.62 9.22
N MET A 49 -13.01 -1.79 9.53
CA MET A 49 -14.13 -2.36 8.78
C MET A 49 -15.41 -2.48 9.63
N THR A 50 -15.62 -1.54 10.56
CA THR A 50 -16.48 -1.75 11.74
C THR A 50 -17.97 -1.92 11.48
N ASN A 51 -18.45 -1.74 10.24
CA ASN A 51 -19.85 -1.89 9.85
C ASN A 51 -20.02 -2.73 8.57
N ASP A 52 -19.00 -3.50 8.19
CA ASP A 52 -19.00 -4.31 6.98
C ASP A 52 -19.39 -5.75 7.36
N VAL A 53 -20.69 -6.07 7.31
CA VAL A 53 -21.20 -7.41 7.63
C VAL A 53 -20.58 -8.50 6.76
N THR A 54 -20.23 -8.15 5.51
CA THR A 54 -19.57 -9.03 4.56
C THR A 54 -18.14 -9.34 4.96
N ALA A 55 -17.45 -8.42 5.65
CA ALA A 55 -16.10 -8.64 6.17
C ALA A 55 -16.03 -9.80 7.17
N GLY A 56 -17.13 -10.12 7.87
CA GLY A 56 -17.21 -11.28 8.76
C GLY A 56 -17.14 -12.64 8.05
N TYR A 57 -17.45 -12.70 6.75
CA TYR A 57 -17.39 -13.93 5.95
C TYR A 57 -16.04 -14.12 5.25
N ILE A 58 -15.17 -13.12 5.30
CA ILE A 58 -13.87 -13.17 4.63
C ILE A 58 -12.87 -13.77 5.60
N ILE A 59 -12.32 -14.93 5.24
CA ILE A 59 -11.28 -15.60 6.01
C ILE A 59 -10.11 -14.63 6.18
N THR A 60 -9.92 -14.13 7.41
CA THR A 60 -8.94 -13.11 7.79
C THR A 60 -7.56 -13.70 8.10
N ASP A 61 -7.18 -14.75 7.40
CA ASP A 61 -5.87 -15.37 7.61
C ASP A 61 -4.77 -14.46 7.06
N VAL A 62 -3.74 -14.22 7.87
CA VAL A 62 -2.56 -13.43 7.51
C VAL A 62 -1.85 -14.06 6.31
N GLU A 63 -1.92 -15.38 6.15
CA GLU A 63 -1.36 -16.08 4.99
C GLU A 63 -1.98 -15.60 3.68
N ARG A 64 -3.27 -15.23 3.66
CA ARG A 64 -3.94 -14.71 2.47
C ARG A 64 -3.50 -13.30 2.09
N LEU A 65 -2.83 -12.58 2.99
CA LEU A 65 -2.27 -11.25 2.71
C LEU A 65 -0.85 -11.32 2.14
N ARG A 66 -0.16 -12.48 2.26
CA ARG A 66 1.20 -12.66 1.76
C ARG A 66 1.29 -12.50 0.25
N GLU A 67 0.45 -13.23 -0.49
CA GLU A 67 0.46 -13.19 -1.95
C GLU A 67 0.12 -11.79 -2.50
N PRO A 68 -0.94 -11.10 -2.04
CA PRO A 68 -1.18 -9.70 -2.39
C PRO A 68 0.00 -8.76 -2.11
N MET A 69 0.62 -8.86 -0.93
CA MET A 69 1.77 -8.01 -0.57
C MET A 69 2.98 -8.30 -1.46
N GLN A 70 3.23 -9.58 -1.74
CA GLN A 70 4.32 -10.01 -2.60
C GLN A 70 4.15 -9.46 -4.02
N ARG A 71 2.95 -9.57 -4.60
CA ARG A 71 2.65 -9.06 -5.95
C ARG A 71 2.87 -7.56 -6.08
N ILE A 72 2.44 -6.78 -5.08
CA ILE A 72 2.69 -5.33 -5.04
C ILE A 72 4.20 -5.05 -4.97
N THR A 73 4.92 -5.79 -4.12
CA THR A 73 6.37 -5.65 -3.96
C THR A 73 7.12 -5.96 -5.26
N GLU A 74 6.78 -7.07 -5.92
CA GLU A 74 7.35 -7.48 -7.21
C GLU A 74 7.11 -6.43 -8.30
N PHE A 75 5.91 -5.83 -8.33
CA PHE A 75 5.62 -4.74 -9.25
C PHE A 75 6.58 -3.56 -9.03
N PHE A 76 6.77 -3.11 -7.78
CA PHE A 76 7.71 -2.04 -7.47
C PHE A 76 9.14 -2.39 -7.88
N VAL A 77 9.64 -3.56 -7.47
CA VAL A 77 11.00 -4.00 -7.81
C VAL A 77 11.19 -4.01 -9.33
N ARG A 78 10.26 -4.61 -10.08
CA ARG A 78 10.33 -4.66 -11.53
C ARG A 78 10.31 -3.28 -12.19
N LYS A 79 9.60 -2.30 -11.63
CA LYS A 79 9.60 -0.92 -12.12
C LYS A 79 10.88 -0.15 -11.79
N LEU A 80 11.57 -0.51 -10.71
CA LEU A 80 12.83 0.10 -10.31
C LEU A 80 14.05 -0.49 -11.03
N THR A 81 14.00 -1.77 -11.44
CA THR A 81 15.14 -2.44 -12.10
C THR A 81 15.13 -2.34 -13.63
N ASN A 82 14.00 -2.01 -14.24
CA ASN A 82 13.84 -1.94 -15.70
C ASN A 82 13.74 -0.48 -16.20
N GLY A 83 14.17 0.48 -15.39
CA GLY A 83 14.24 1.90 -15.73
C GLY A 83 15.66 2.36 -15.96
#